data_AF-A0A8S3Y3Y6-F1
#
_entry.id   AF-A0A8S3Y3Y6-F1
#
_cell.length_a   1.000
_cell.length_b   1.000
_cell.length_c   1.000
_cell.angle_alpha   90.00
_cell.angle_beta   90.00
_cell.angle_gamma   90.00
#
_symmetry.space_group_name_H-M   'P 1'
#
loop_
_entity.id
_entity.type
_entity.pdbx_description
1 polymer ?
#
loop_
_entity_poly.entity_id
_entity_poly.type
_entity_poly.pdbx_seq_one_letter_code
_entity_poly.pdbx_strand_id
1 'polypeptide(L)'
;MGSLFRSEEMTLCQLFLQSEAAYACVSELGELGLVQFRDLNPDVNAFQRKFVNEVRRCDEMERKLRYLEKEIRRDGIPMLEIPGECPEAPQPREMIDLEATFEKLENELREVNQNAEALKRNYLELTELKHILRKTQVFFDEHEGGVNTTESMTRALISDDPNKHMGHVQLGYRDKQESLEFLPWLVVYKVNFSVAG
;
A
#
# COMPACT_ATOMS: atom_id res chain seq x y z
N MET A 1 12.56 -4.60 -49.35
CA MET A 1 12.77 -6.04 -49.05
C MET A 1 14.19 -6.42 -49.46
N GLY A 2 15.17 -6.06 -48.64
CA GLY A 2 16.60 -6.24 -48.88
C GLY A 2 17.09 -7.68 -48.63
N SER A 3 18.26 -8.02 -49.19
CA SER A 3 18.87 -9.34 -49.07
C SER A 3 19.39 -9.63 -47.66
N LEU A 4 19.06 -10.79 -47.09
CA LEU A 4 19.52 -11.25 -45.76
C LEU A 4 21.06 -11.31 -45.57
N PHE A 5 21.83 -11.24 -46.65
CA PHE A 5 23.29 -11.43 -46.62
C PHE A 5 24.10 -10.13 -46.55
N ARG A 6 23.48 -8.95 -46.62
CA ARG A 6 24.15 -7.66 -46.52
C ARG A 6 23.30 -6.64 -45.76
N SER A 7 23.96 -5.66 -45.14
CA SER A 7 23.31 -4.53 -44.50
C SER A 7 22.48 -3.73 -45.51
N GLU A 8 21.39 -3.13 -45.04
CA GLU A 8 20.58 -2.21 -45.82
C GLU A 8 21.33 -0.89 -46.06
N GLU A 9 21.07 -0.23 -47.18
CA GLU A 9 21.72 1.04 -47.50
C GLU A 9 21.21 2.14 -46.58
N MET A 10 22.14 2.89 -45.96
CA MET A 10 21.85 3.97 -45.03
C MET A 10 22.17 5.31 -45.68
N THR A 11 21.29 6.31 -45.48
CA THR A 11 21.49 7.68 -45.94
C THR A 11 21.48 8.66 -44.77
N LEU A 12 22.37 9.65 -44.81
CA LEU A 12 22.39 10.72 -43.83
C LEU A 12 21.54 11.88 -44.33
N CYS A 13 20.48 12.20 -43.59
CA CYS A 13 19.58 13.31 -43.90
C CYS A 13 19.70 14.40 -42.84
N GLN A 14 19.57 15.67 -43.26
CA GLN A 14 19.49 16.81 -42.36
C GLN A 14 18.04 17.28 -42.25
N LEU A 15 17.51 17.32 -41.04
CA LEU A 15 16.13 17.70 -40.75
C LEU A 15 16.07 19.14 -40.25
N PHE A 16 15.25 19.98 -40.89
CA PHE A 16 14.97 21.34 -40.42
C PHE A 16 13.53 21.40 -39.91
N LEU A 17 13.36 21.58 -38.60
CA LEU A 17 12.05 21.62 -37.95
C LEU A 17 11.80 22.98 -37.30
N GLN A 18 10.59 23.50 -37.48
CA GLN A 18 10.09 24.63 -36.70
C GLN A 18 9.71 24.15 -35.29
N SER A 19 9.93 24.99 -34.27
CA SER A 19 9.73 24.61 -32.87
C SER A 19 8.30 24.16 -32.52
N GLU A 20 7.30 24.69 -33.21
CA GLU A 20 5.88 24.35 -32.97
C GLU A 20 5.48 23.00 -33.58
N ALA A 21 6.07 22.63 -34.72
CA ALA A 21 5.79 21.37 -35.40
C ALA A 21 6.76 20.24 -34.98
N ALA A 22 7.85 20.58 -34.29
CA ALA A 22 8.91 19.63 -33.97
C ALA A 22 8.40 18.42 -33.18
N TYR A 23 7.48 18.61 -32.23
CA TYR A 23 6.92 17.52 -31.44
C TYR A 23 6.14 16.53 -32.32
N ALA A 24 5.21 17.02 -33.14
CA ALA A 24 4.38 16.19 -34.01
C ALA A 24 5.23 15.41 -35.01
N CYS A 25 6.17 16.07 -35.69
CA CYS A 25 7.04 15.41 -36.67
C CYS A 25 7.94 14.34 -36.02
N VAL A 26 8.51 14.62 -34.83
CA VAL A 26 9.36 13.65 -34.13
C VAL A 26 8.53 12.47 -33.61
N SER A 27 7.29 12.71 -33.18
CA SER A 27 6.36 11.66 -32.78
C SER A 27 6.08 10.70 -33.94
N GLU A 28 5.64 11.22 -35.08
CA GLU A 28 5.37 10.41 -36.28
C GLU A 28 6.61 9.63 -36.75
N LEU A 29 7.79 10.25 -36.70
CA LEU A 29 9.05 9.58 -37.00
C LEU A 29 9.38 8.46 -36.00
N GLY A 30 9.01 8.64 -34.73
CA GLY A 30 9.17 7.64 -33.68
C GLY A 30 8.25 6.43 -33.89
N GLU A 31 7.01 6.65 -34.33
CA GLU A 31 6.05 5.59 -34.66
C GLU A 31 6.48 4.79 -35.88
N LEU A 32 7.08 5.45 -36.89
CA LEU A 32 7.66 4.75 -38.05
C LEU A 32 8.85 3.87 -37.65
N GLY A 33 9.68 4.30 -36.69
CA GLY A 33 10.80 3.51 -36.16
C GLY A 33 11.96 3.28 -37.14
N LEU A 34 12.06 4.09 -38.20
CA LEU A 34 13.05 3.93 -39.28
C LEU A 34 14.23 4.91 -39.21
N VAL A 35 14.26 5.78 -38.19
CA VAL A 35 15.26 6.85 -38.08
C VAL A 35 16.18 6.66 -36.88
N GLN A 36 17.45 6.99 -37.07
CA GLN A 36 18.43 7.05 -36.00
C GLN A 36 18.92 8.49 -35.84
N PHE A 37 18.64 9.12 -34.70
CA PHE A 37 19.15 10.45 -34.39
C PHE A 37 20.61 10.40 -33.97
N ARG A 38 21.41 11.33 -34.52
CA ARG A 38 22.81 11.54 -34.11
C ARG A 38 22.88 12.75 -33.18
N ASP A 39 23.60 12.61 -32.07
CA ASP A 39 23.83 13.73 -31.15
C ASP A 39 24.71 14.79 -31.82
N LEU A 40 24.17 15.99 -32.00
CA LEU A 40 24.88 17.14 -32.53
C LEU A 40 25.59 17.95 -31.42
N ASN A 41 25.18 17.76 -30.16
CA ASN A 41 25.65 18.55 -29.02
C ASN A 41 26.28 17.63 -27.94
N PRO A 42 27.39 16.93 -28.25
CA PRO A 42 28.06 16.06 -27.29
C PRO A 42 28.72 16.82 -26.14
N ASP A 43 29.13 18.08 -26.37
CA ASP A 43 29.83 18.91 -25.38
C ASP A 43 28.86 19.62 -24.40
N VAL A 44 27.55 19.55 -24.66
CA VAL A 44 26.52 20.18 -23.82
C VAL A 44 26.00 19.17 -22.82
N ASN A 45 26.18 19.48 -21.53
CA ASN A 45 25.67 18.66 -20.43
C ASN A 45 24.15 18.49 -20.53
N ALA A 46 23.65 17.32 -20.13
CA ALA A 46 22.24 16.96 -20.18
C ALA A 46 21.33 18.04 -19.56
N PHE A 47 21.72 18.67 -18.44
CA PHE A 47 20.93 19.68 -17.74
C PHE A 47 20.79 21.02 -18.47
N GLN A 48 21.68 21.33 -19.42
CA GLN A 48 21.66 22.57 -20.19
C GLN A 48 20.91 22.42 -21.51
N ARG A 49 20.42 21.22 -21.82
CA ARG A 49 19.64 20.96 -23.03
C ARG A 49 18.26 21.61 -22.94
N LYS A 50 17.69 21.94 -24.11
CA LYS A 50 16.48 22.75 -24.21
C LYS A 50 15.24 22.13 -23.55
N PHE A 51 15.11 20.80 -23.56
CA PHE A 51 13.88 20.07 -23.16
C PHE A 51 13.97 19.34 -21.82
N VAL A 52 14.87 19.77 -20.92
CA VAL A 52 15.12 19.08 -19.64
C VAL A 52 13.91 19.12 -18.70
N ASN A 53 13.18 20.24 -18.71
CA ASN A 53 12.03 20.40 -17.83
C ASN A 53 10.88 19.46 -18.23
N GLU A 54 10.66 19.29 -19.53
CA GLU A 54 9.66 18.39 -20.08
C GLU A 54 10.00 16.93 -19.77
N VAL A 55 11.27 16.53 -19.93
CA VAL A 55 11.72 15.18 -19.55
C VAL A 55 11.52 14.93 -18.06
N ARG A 56 11.87 15.90 -17.20
CA ARG A 56 11.65 15.78 -15.75
C ARG A 56 10.17 15.66 -15.38
N ARG A 57 9.28 16.34 -16.09
CA ARG A 57 7.82 16.21 -15.89
C ARG A 57 7.36 14.78 -16.22
N CYS A 58 7.87 14.19 -17.30
CA CYS A 58 7.61 12.78 -17.62
C CYS A 58 8.13 11.83 -16.55
N ASP A 59 9.35 12.05 -16.05
CA ASP A 59 9.94 11.22 -14.99
C ASP A 59 9.09 11.24 -13.70
N GLU A 60 8.56 12.41 -13.31
CA GLU A 60 7.67 12.52 -12.16
C GLU A 60 6.33 11.81 -12.39
N MET A 61 5.72 11.94 -13.58
CA MET A 61 4.50 11.21 -13.91
C MET A 61 4.73 9.68 -13.89
N GLU A 62 5.87 9.22 -14.40
CA GLU A 62 6.25 7.81 -14.34
C GLU A 62 6.41 7.34 -12.89
N ARG A 63 6.98 8.17 -12.01
CA ARG A 63 7.07 7.88 -10.57
C ARG A 63 5.68 7.69 -9.94
N LYS A 64 4.71 8.55 -10.29
CA LYS A 64 3.31 8.43 -9.84
C LYS A 64 2.67 7.12 -10.34
N LEU A 65 2.84 6.79 -11.62
CA LEU A 65 2.33 5.54 -12.21
C LEU A 65 2.94 4.29 -11.55
N ARG A 66 4.25 4.27 -11.29
CA ARG A 66 4.91 3.17 -10.57
C ARG A 66 4.39 2.98 -9.15
N TYR A 67 3.94 4.06 -8.48
CA TYR A 67 3.28 3.95 -7.18
C TYR A 67 1.90 3.29 -7.34
N LEU A 68 1.05 3.79 -8.25
CA LEU A 68 -0.27 3.22 -8.52
C LEU A 68 -0.18 1.73 -8.90
N GLU A 69 0.78 1.36 -9.75
CA GLU A 69 1.01 -0.02 -10.17
C GLU A 69 1.29 -0.94 -8.97
N LYS A 70 2.11 -0.50 -8.02
CA LYS A 70 2.43 -1.27 -6.82
C LYS A 70 1.21 -1.48 -5.92
N GLU A 71 0.38 -0.45 -5.79
CA GLU A 71 -0.83 -0.50 -4.98
C GLU A 71 -1.87 -1.46 -5.58
N ILE A 72 -2.09 -1.40 -6.90
CA ILE A 72 -2.99 -2.30 -7.62
C ILE A 72 -2.52 -3.76 -7.49
N ARG A 73 -1.21 -4.00 -7.62
CA ARG A 73 -0.63 -5.35 -7.41
C ARG A 73 -0.78 -5.83 -5.97
N ARG A 74 -0.63 -4.95 -4.99
CA ARG A 74 -0.79 -5.27 -3.57
C ARG A 74 -2.22 -5.71 -3.26
N ASP A 75 -3.20 -5.05 -3.87
CA ASP A 75 -4.62 -5.35 -3.68
C ASP A 75 -5.11 -6.52 -4.56
N GLY A 76 -4.21 -7.13 -5.35
CA GLY A 76 -4.49 -8.32 -6.14
C GLY A 76 -5.41 -8.08 -7.34
N ILE A 77 -5.51 -6.83 -7.81
CA ILE A 77 -6.35 -6.48 -8.96
C ILE A 77 -5.61 -6.90 -10.24
N PRO A 78 -6.20 -7.75 -11.09
CA PRO A 78 -5.57 -8.17 -12.33
C PRO A 78 -5.47 -6.98 -13.29
N MET A 79 -4.26 -6.61 -13.68
CA MET A 79 -4.04 -5.60 -14.71
C MET A 79 -4.37 -6.22 -16.08
N LEU A 80 -5.23 -5.54 -16.84
CA LEU A 80 -5.50 -5.89 -18.22
C LEU A 80 -4.29 -5.47 -19.06
N GLU A 81 -3.46 -6.43 -19.43
CA GLU A 81 -2.49 -6.23 -20.51
C GLU A 81 -3.27 -6.30 -21.82
N ILE A 82 -3.40 -5.17 -22.52
CA ILE A 82 -3.94 -5.15 -23.88
C ILE A 82 -2.78 -5.51 -24.81
N PRO A 83 -2.75 -6.71 -25.42
CA PRO A 83 -1.62 -7.11 -26.24
C PRO A 83 -1.60 -6.33 -27.55
N GLY A 84 -0.51 -5.60 -27.80
CA GLY A 84 -0.14 -5.13 -29.15
C GLY A 84 -0.55 -3.70 -29.52
N GLU A 85 -1.21 -2.94 -28.66
CA GLU A 85 -1.48 -1.52 -28.90
C GLU A 85 -0.46 -0.67 -28.16
N CYS A 86 0.56 -0.18 -28.89
CA CYS A 86 1.25 1.02 -28.46
C CYS A 86 0.35 2.19 -28.84
N PRO A 87 -0.27 2.90 -27.88
CA PRO A 87 -1.11 4.03 -28.20
C PRO A 87 -0.29 5.11 -28.93
N GLU A 88 -0.96 5.85 -29.81
CA GLU A 88 -0.40 7.02 -30.48
C GLU A 88 0.15 8.00 -29.43
N ALA A 89 1.24 8.71 -29.76
CA ALA A 89 1.83 9.60 -28.78
C ALA A 89 0.85 10.73 -28.43
N PRO A 90 0.61 11.00 -27.13
CA PRO A 90 -0.34 12.01 -26.70
C PRO A 90 0.12 13.40 -27.08
N GLN A 91 -0.81 14.32 -27.31
CA GLN A 91 -0.44 15.70 -27.63
C GLN A 91 0.14 16.41 -26.38
N PRO A 92 1.01 17.44 -26.55
CA PRO A 92 1.59 18.17 -25.41
C PRO A 92 0.55 18.83 -24.49
N ARG A 93 -0.65 19.12 -25.00
CA ARG A 93 -1.78 19.64 -24.19
C ARG A 93 -2.34 18.55 -23.28
N GLU A 94 -2.54 17.36 -23.80
CA GLU A 94 -3.05 16.20 -23.06
C GLU A 94 -2.09 15.76 -21.96
N MET A 95 -0.78 15.98 -22.14
CA MET A 95 0.20 15.75 -21.07
C MET A 95 -0.09 16.54 -19.79
N ILE A 96 -0.62 17.76 -19.90
CA ILE A 96 -0.93 18.60 -18.73
C ILE A 96 -2.14 18.02 -17.99
N ASP A 97 -3.16 17.59 -18.73
CA ASP A 97 -4.35 16.98 -18.16
C ASP A 97 -4.00 15.63 -17.51
N LEU A 98 -3.16 14.82 -18.16
CA LEU A 98 -2.62 13.58 -17.61
C LEU A 98 -1.86 13.82 -16.30
N GLU A 99 -0.98 14.81 -16.24
CA GLU A 99 -0.25 15.17 -15.03
C GLU A 99 -1.19 15.48 -13.86
N ALA A 100 -2.24 16.28 -14.12
CA ALA A 100 -3.25 16.62 -13.11
C ALA A 100 -4.05 15.39 -12.66
N THR A 101 -4.44 14.50 -13.59
CA THR A 101 -5.15 13.27 -13.24
C THR A 101 -4.30 12.32 -12.41
N PHE A 102 -3.02 12.13 -12.75
CA PHE A 102 -2.10 11.28 -11.99
C PHE A 102 -1.83 11.84 -10.60
N GLU A 103 -1.73 13.16 -10.45
CA GLU A 103 -1.59 13.79 -9.14
C GLU A 103 -2.81 13.57 -8.25
N LYS A 104 -4.00 13.78 -8.82
CA LYS A 104 -5.25 13.54 -8.12
C LYS A 104 -5.38 12.08 -7.68
N LEU A 105 -5.11 11.13 -8.59
CA LEU A 105 -5.14 9.70 -8.30
C LEU A 105 -4.15 9.29 -7.21
N GLU A 106 -2.91 9.79 -7.24
CA GLU A 106 -1.94 9.51 -6.18
C GLU A 106 -2.42 10.01 -4.82
N ASN A 107 -2.92 11.25 -4.76
CA ASN A 107 -3.38 11.85 -3.52
C ASN A 107 -4.60 11.11 -2.95
N GLU A 108 -5.61 10.84 -3.79
CA GLU A 108 -6.79 10.07 -3.39
C GLU A 108 -6.42 8.70 -2.85
N LEU A 109 -5.50 7.98 -3.52
CA LEU A 109 -5.09 6.65 -3.09
C LEU A 109 -4.31 6.70 -1.77
N ARG A 110 -3.43 7.68 -1.58
CA ARG A 110 -2.71 7.89 -0.32
C ARG A 110 -3.66 8.18 0.83
N GLU A 111 -4.65 9.06 0.62
CA GLU A 111 -5.65 9.40 1.63
C GLU A 111 -6.51 8.19 2.00
N VAL A 112 -7.00 7.44 1.01
CA VAL A 112 -7.79 6.23 1.24
C VAL A 112 -6.99 5.19 2.02
N ASN A 113 -5.72 4.96 1.67
CA ASN A 113 -4.86 4.03 2.40
C ASN A 113 -4.65 4.45 3.86
N GLN A 114 -4.35 5.72 4.11
CA GLN A 114 -4.17 6.25 5.47
C GLN A 114 -5.46 6.11 6.30
N ASN A 115 -6.61 6.43 5.70
CA ASN A 115 -7.91 6.31 6.34
C ASN A 115 -8.27 4.85 6.61
N ALA A 116 -7.97 3.94 5.69
CA ALA A 116 -8.20 2.51 5.85
C ALA A 116 -7.34 1.92 6.99
N GLU A 117 -6.06 2.31 7.07
CA GLU A 117 -5.19 1.91 8.17
C GLU A 117 -5.68 2.44 9.53
N ALA A 118 -6.04 3.72 9.60
CA ALA A 118 -6.56 4.33 10.82
C ALA A 118 -7.86 3.65 11.28
N LEU A 119 -8.78 3.39 10.35
CA LEU A 119 -10.03 2.69 10.63
C LEU A 119 -9.76 1.26 11.12
N LYS A 120 -8.82 0.54 10.51
CA LYS A 120 -8.43 -0.81 10.92
C LYS A 120 -7.87 -0.83 12.35
N ARG A 121 -7.01 0.15 12.70
CA ARG A 121 -6.47 0.29 14.07
C ARG A 121 -7.59 0.51 15.08
N ASN A 122 -8.47 1.50 14.83
CA ASN A 122 -9.60 1.80 15.70
C ASN A 122 -10.53 0.59 15.87
N TYR A 123 -10.81 -0.14 14.79
CA TYR A 123 -11.62 -1.35 14.84
C TYR A 123 -10.98 -2.45 15.71
N LEU A 124 -9.67 -2.66 15.58
CA LEU A 124 -8.94 -3.65 16.36
C LEU A 124 -8.94 -3.29 17.86
N GLU A 125 -8.66 -2.03 18.21
CA GLU A 125 -8.71 -1.54 19.60
C GLU A 125 -10.08 -1.75 20.25
N LEU A 126 -11.15 -1.38 19.53
CA LEU A 126 -12.53 -1.59 20.01
C LEU A 126 -12.88 -3.07 20.12
N THR A 127 -12.37 -3.89 19.20
CA THR A 127 -12.59 -5.33 19.23
C THR A 127 -11.88 -5.96 20.43
N GLU A 128 -10.64 -5.59 20.72
CA GLU A 128 -9.91 -6.02 21.90
C GLU A 128 -10.65 -5.64 23.18
N LEU A 129 -11.10 -4.38 23.30
CA LEU A 129 -11.87 -3.90 24.44
C LEU A 129 -13.18 -4.70 24.62
N LYS A 130 -13.90 -4.97 23.53
CA LYS A 130 -15.11 -5.80 23.55
C LYS A 130 -14.83 -7.22 24.07
N HIS A 131 -13.71 -7.82 23.67
CA HIS A 131 -13.32 -9.15 24.16
C HIS A 131 -12.95 -9.13 25.64
N ILE A 132 -12.26 -8.09 26.12
CA ILE A 132 -11.96 -7.89 27.54
C ILE A 132 -13.28 -7.84 28.32
N LEU A 133 -14.20 -6.93 27.97
CA LEU A 133 -15.47 -6.78 28.68
C LEU A 133 -16.27 -8.09 28.76
N ARG A 134 -16.33 -8.86 27.66
CA ARG A 134 -17.00 -10.17 27.65
C ARG A 134 -16.34 -11.19 28.59
N LYS A 135 -15.00 -11.27 28.58
CA LYS A 135 -14.26 -12.20 29.46
C LYS A 135 -14.37 -11.79 30.93
N THR A 136 -14.30 -10.49 31.23
CA THR A 136 -14.42 -9.99 32.60
C THR A 136 -15.82 -10.22 33.16
N GLN A 137 -16.87 -10.07 32.33
CA GLN A 137 -18.23 -10.37 32.77
C GLN A 137 -18.42 -11.85 33.13
N VAL A 138 -17.92 -12.78 32.30
CA VAL A 138 -17.92 -14.21 32.63
C VAL A 138 -17.14 -14.50 33.91
N PHE A 139 -15.99 -13.86 34.11
CA PHE A 139 -15.19 -14.00 35.32
C PHE A 139 -15.94 -13.55 36.58
N PHE A 140 -16.66 -12.43 36.53
CA PHE A 140 -17.45 -11.95 37.67
C PHE A 140 -18.68 -12.85 37.93
N ASP A 141 -19.37 -13.30 36.88
CA ASP A 141 -20.52 -14.22 37.00
C ASP A 141 -20.09 -15.57 37.63
N GLU A 142 -18.90 -16.08 37.31
CA GLU A 142 -18.34 -17.29 37.92
C GLU A 142 -17.99 -17.10 39.41
N HIS A 143 -17.53 -15.90 39.79
CA HIS A 143 -17.15 -15.59 41.16
C HIS A 143 -18.36 -15.28 42.08
N GLU A 144 -19.44 -14.73 41.53
CA GLU A 144 -20.73 -14.58 42.25
C GLU A 144 -21.47 -15.92 42.39
N GLY A 145 -21.29 -16.85 41.44
CA GLY A 145 -21.83 -18.21 41.50
C GLY A 145 -21.30 -19.08 42.66
N GLY A 146 -20.23 -18.65 43.34
CA GLY A 146 -19.67 -19.31 44.52
C GLY A 146 -20.40 -19.03 45.84
N VAL A 147 -21.26 -18.00 45.89
CA VAL A 147 -21.99 -17.62 47.12
C VAL A 147 -23.43 -18.15 47.13
N ASN A 148 -24.01 -18.48 45.96
CA ASN A 148 -25.41 -18.92 45.84
C ASN A 148 -25.53 -20.33 45.22
N THR A 149 -24.96 -21.34 45.90
CA THR A 149 -24.97 -22.76 45.48
C THR A 149 -26.38 -23.35 45.30
N THR A 150 -27.44 -22.68 45.73
CA THR A 150 -28.83 -23.18 45.64
C THR A 150 -29.61 -22.71 44.41
N GLU A 151 -29.24 -21.59 43.76
CA GLU A 151 -29.97 -21.08 42.58
C GLU A 151 -29.38 -21.59 41.25
N SER A 152 -28.11 -22.03 41.27
CA SER A 152 -27.37 -22.47 40.09
C SER A 152 -27.90 -23.78 39.46
N MET A 153 -28.49 -24.67 40.27
CA MET A 153 -29.12 -25.90 39.74
C MET A 153 -30.37 -25.61 38.89
N THR A 154 -31.12 -24.55 39.20
CA THR A 154 -32.39 -24.26 38.49
C THR A 154 -32.14 -23.62 37.12
N ARG A 155 -31.02 -22.90 36.95
CA ARG A 155 -30.70 -22.21 35.68
C ARG A 155 -29.94 -23.12 34.69
N ALA A 156 -29.20 -24.11 35.18
CA ALA A 156 -28.47 -25.08 34.36
C ALA A 156 -29.41 -26.05 33.61
N LEU A 157 -30.62 -26.29 34.11
CA LEU A 157 -31.61 -27.17 33.46
C LEU A 157 -32.39 -26.50 32.31
N ILE A 158 -32.15 -25.21 32.04
CA ILE A 158 -32.91 -24.42 31.04
C ILE A 158 -32.03 -24.07 29.81
N SER A 159 -30.72 -24.29 29.85
CA SER A 159 -29.82 -23.97 28.74
C SER A 159 -29.24 -25.23 28.12
N ASP A 160 -29.99 -25.81 27.18
CA ASP A 160 -29.49 -26.81 26.23
C ASP A 160 -28.51 -26.13 25.26
N ASP A 161 -27.22 -26.13 25.60
CA ASP A 161 -26.14 -25.85 24.65
C ASP A 161 -24.95 -26.79 24.94
N PRO A 162 -24.58 -27.70 24.02
CA PRO A 162 -23.72 -28.85 24.33
C PRO A 162 -22.21 -28.52 24.37
N ASN A 163 -21.81 -27.26 24.44
CA ASN A 163 -20.40 -26.87 24.24
C ASN A 163 -19.82 -25.96 25.33
N LYS A 164 -20.05 -26.29 26.61
CA LYS A 164 -19.26 -25.74 27.73
C LYS A 164 -18.14 -26.70 28.11
N HIS A 165 -17.03 -26.64 27.39
CA HIS A 165 -15.74 -27.03 27.96
C HIS A 165 -15.33 -25.92 28.94
N MET A 166 -15.38 -26.20 30.24
CA MET A 166 -14.80 -25.35 31.28
C MET A 166 -13.28 -25.35 31.14
N GLY A 167 -12.77 -24.42 30.34
CA GLY A 167 -11.35 -24.07 30.32
C GLY A 167 -11.10 -22.93 31.31
N HIS A 168 -10.08 -23.11 32.15
CA HIS A 168 -9.51 -22.07 33.01
C HIS A 168 -9.40 -20.73 32.26
N VAL A 169 -10.07 -19.67 32.74
CA VAL A 169 -10.01 -18.35 32.13
C VAL A 169 -8.62 -17.75 32.39
N GLN A 170 -7.72 -17.94 31.43
CA GLN A 170 -6.37 -17.40 31.48
C GLN A 170 -6.37 -15.97 30.92
N LEU A 171 -6.19 -14.99 31.80
CA LEU A 171 -6.13 -13.56 31.49
C LEU A 171 -4.70 -13.16 31.13
N GLY A 172 -4.42 -13.00 29.83
CA GLY A 172 -3.15 -12.47 29.33
C GLY A 172 -2.96 -12.68 27.82
N TYR A 173 -2.01 -11.94 27.25
CA TYR A 173 -1.50 -12.20 25.91
C TYR A 173 -0.67 -13.48 25.95
N ARG A 174 -1.05 -14.52 25.18
CA ARG A 174 -0.41 -15.86 25.19
C ARG A 174 1.12 -15.81 25.07
N ASP A 175 1.67 -14.84 24.34
CA ASP A 175 3.12 -14.74 24.10
C ASP A 175 3.90 -13.94 25.15
N LYS A 176 3.23 -13.20 26.06
CA LYS A 176 3.89 -12.38 27.10
C LYS A 176 3.44 -12.70 28.52
N GLN A 177 2.60 -13.71 28.69
CA GLN A 177 1.90 -13.98 29.94
C GLN A 177 2.86 -14.27 31.10
N GLU A 178 3.90 -15.05 30.88
CA GLU A 178 4.90 -15.34 31.92
C GLU A 178 5.59 -14.07 32.41
N SER A 179 6.03 -13.20 31.49
CA SER A 179 6.72 -11.95 31.86
C SER A 179 5.83 -10.96 32.63
N LEU A 180 4.53 -10.95 32.36
CA LEU A 180 3.55 -10.05 32.98
C LEU A 180 3.07 -10.52 34.37
N GLU A 181 3.23 -11.80 34.73
CA GLU A 181 2.94 -12.29 36.08
C GLU A 181 4.11 -12.05 37.06
N PHE A 182 5.36 -12.14 36.59
CA PHE A 182 6.54 -11.97 37.44
C PHE A 182 6.82 -10.51 37.81
N LEU A 183 6.59 -9.55 36.91
CA LEU A 183 6.92 -8.14 37.15
C LEU A 183 6.07 -7.48 38.25
N PRO A 184 4.72 -7.66 38.30
CA PRO A 184 3.90 -7.14 39.40
C PRO A 184 4.23 -7.80 40.73
N TRP A 185 4.47 -9.12 40.76
CA TRP A 185 4.85 -9.84 41.97
C TRP A 185 6.19 -9.33 42.55
N LEU A 186 7.20 -9.08 41.70
CA LEU A 186 8.50 -8.54 42.13
C LEU A 186 8.38 -7.12 42.71
N VAL A 187 7.52 -6.28 42.12
CA VAL A 187 7.28 -4.91 42.61
C VAL A 187 6.51 -4.94 43.94
N VAL A 188 5.46 -5.76 44.06
CA VAL A 188 4.67 -5.88 45.30
C VAL A 188 5.51 -6.48 46.44
N TYR A 189 6.37 -7.46 46.17
CA TYR A 189 7.27 -8.02 47.19
C TYR A 189 8.38 -7.06 47.61
N LYS A 190 8.97 -6.27 46.69
CA LYS A 190 9.98 -5.27 47.04
C LYS A 190 9.42 -4.10 47.86
N VAL A 191 8.18 -3.68 47.59
CA VAL A 191 7.54 -2.59 48.34
C VAL A 191 7.21 -3.04 49.77
N ASN A 192 6.71 -4.28 49.97
CA ASN A 192 6.45 -4.79 51.32
C ASN A 192 7.73 -4.98 52.16
N PHE A 193 8.88 -5.26 51.54
CA PHE A 193 10.15 -5.39 52.27
C PHE A 193 10.75 -4.02 52.68
N SER A 194 10.39 -2.93 52.00
CA SER A 194 10.89 -1.59 52.32
C SER A 194 10.11 -0.88 53.45
N VAL A 195 8.94 -1.39 53.84
CA VAL A 195 8.09 -0.82 54.91
C VAL A 195 8.29 -1.55 56.25
N ALA A 196 9.02 -2.67 56.25
CA ALA A 196 9.27 -3.50 57.44
C ALA A 196 10.71 -3.36 58.02
N GLY A 197 11.43 -2.29 57.68
CA GLY A 197 12.78 -1.99 58.15
C GLY A 197 12.86 -0.69 58.94
#